data_AF-A0A2T6BC44-F1
#
_entry.id   AF-A0A2T6BC44-F1
#
_cell.length_a   1.000
_cell.length_b   1.000
_cell.length_c   1.000
_cell.angle_alpha   90.00
_cell.angle_beta   90.00
_cell.angle_gamma   90.00
#
_symmetry.space_group_name_H-M   'P 1'
#
loop_
_entity.id
_entity.type
_entity.pdbx_description
1 polymer ?
#
loop_
_entity_poly.entity_id
_entity_poly.type
_entity_poly.pdbx_seq_one_letter_code
_entity_poly.pdbx_strand_id
1 'polypeptide(L)'
;MKKHNKELSIADIEKLKGIRYEVDKEELKYALPYWYDKVRNKKIKDLSDGDLARCIRQDIFLEYIIPVVIERIKKNQQQVNYMKVNFSKNYLRLNLYIGKKP
;
A
#
# COMPACT_ATOMS: atom_id res chain seq x y z
N MET A 1 15.80 -8.24 1.11
CA MET A 1 14.32 -8.19 0.94
C MET A 1 13.94 -9.01 -0.29
N LYS A 2 13.00 -9.95 -0.18
CA LYS A 2 12.65 -10.87 -1.27
C LYS A 2 12.07 -10.08 -2.45
N LYS A 3 12.77 -10.12 -3.59
CA LYS A 3 12.49 -9.36 -4.83
C LYS A 3 11.12 -9.66 -5.46
N HIS A 4 10.36 -10.61 -4.91
CA HIS A 4 9.16 -11.21 -5.51
C HIS A 4 7.83 -10.80 -4.86
N ASN A 5 7.84 -10.08 -3.73
CA ASN A 5 6.59 -9.75 -3.01
C ASN A 5 5.59 -8.96 -3.87
N LYS A 6 6.09 -8.11 -4.76
CA LYS A 6 5.26 -7.26 -5.62
C LYS A 6 4.54 -8.01 -6.76
N GLU A 7 5.00 -9.22 -7.09
CA GLU A 7 4.40 -10.06 -8.13
C GLU A 7 3.30 -10.98 -7.60
N LEU A 8 3.19 -11.11 -6.28
CA LEU A 8 2.13 -11.88 -5.63
C LEU A 8 0.84 -11.07 -5.58
N SER A 9 -0.30 -11.75 -5.72
CA SER A 9 -1.60 -11.24 -5.31
C SER A 9 -1.88 -11.56 -3.84
N ILE A 10 -2.94 -10.95 -3.29
CA ILE A 10 -3.44 -11.30 -1.95
C ILE A 10 -3.90 -12.78 -1.95
N ALA A 11 -4.54 -13.25 -3.02
CA ALA A 11 -4.92 -14.66 -3.17
C ALA A 11 -3.73 -15.62 -3.14
N ASP A 12 -2.59 -15.24 -3.74
CA ASP A 12 -1.38 -16.07 -3.70
C ASP A 12 -0.81 -16.15 -2.28
N ILE A 13 -0.85 -15.04 -1.55
CA ILE A 13 -0.38 -14.98 -0.16
C ILE A 13 -1.28 -15.83 0.76
N GLU A 14 -2.60 -15.76 0.58
CA GLU A 14 -3.54 -16.62 1.29
C GLU A 14 -3.21 -18.10 1.07
N LYS A 15 -3.00 -18.52 -0.20
CA LYS A 15 -2.59 -19.90 -0.52
C LYS A 15 -1.28 -20.29 0.16
N LEU A 16 -0.27 -19.42 0.13
CA LEU A 16 1.02 -19.65 0.80
C LEU A 16 0.90 -19.78 2.32
N LYS A 17 -0.09 -19.12 2.93
CA LYS A 17 -0.39 -19.18 4.36
C LYS A 17 -1.43 -20.25 4.73
N GLY A 18 -1.95 -21.00 3.77
CA GLY A 18 -3.02 -21.98 4.00
C GLY A 18 -4.36 -21.36 4.39
N ILE A 19 -4.58 -20.08 4.06
CA ILE A 19 -5.83 -19.36 4.33
C ILE A 19 -6.80 -19.61 3.18
N ARG A 20 -8.00 -20.05 3.51
CA ARG A 20 -9.09 -20.19 2.54
C ARG A 20 -10.05 -19.02 2.73
N TYR A 21 -10.08 -18.12 1.75
CA TYR A 21 -11.07 -17.05 1.70
C TYR A 21 -12.27 -17.50 0.87
N GLU A 22 -13.43 -17.52 1.51
CA GLU A 22 -14.75 -17.69 0.89
C GLU A 22 -15.56 -16.44 1.22
N VAL A 23 -16.00 -15.71 0.20
CA VAL A 23 -16.91 -14.58 0.41
C VAL A 23 -18.33 -15.08 0.21
N ASP A 24 -19.20 -14.77 1.15
CA ASP A 24 -20.63 -14.92 0.92
C ASP A 24 -21.07 -13.86 -0.11
N LYS A 25 -21.86 -14.27 -1.10
CA LYS A 25 -22.44 -13.35 -2.08
C LYS A 25 -23.31 -12.29 -1.38
N GLU A 26 -23.92 -12.61 -0.25
CA GLU A 26 -24.70 -11.64 0.52
C GLU A 26 -23.82 -10.58 1.20
N GLU A 27 -22.56 -10.89 1.50
CA GLU A 27 -21.61 -9.94 2.09
C GLU A 27 -21.06 -8.94 1.06
N LEU A 28 -21.10 -9.27 -0.24
CA LEU A 28 -20.68 -8.38 -1.31
C LEU A 28 -21.52 -7.09 -1.43
N LYS A 29 -22.66 -7.00 -0.72
CA LYS A 29 -23.39 -5.73 -0.58
C LYS A 29 -22.64 -4.69 0.24
N TYR A 30 -21.70 -5.12 1.09
CA TYR A 30 -20.91 -4.23 1.93
C TYR A 30 -19.62 -3.79 1.23
N ALA A 31 -19.23 -2.54 1.47
CA ALA A 31 -18.13 -1.90 0.75
C ALA A 31 -16.77 -2.58 0.94
N LEU A 32 -16.50 -3.13 2.12
CA LEU A 32 -15.21 -3.77 2.43
C LEU A 32 -15.06 -5.16 1.76
N PRO A 33 -15.99 -6.12 1.95
CA PRO A 33 -15.97 -7.39 1.21
C PRO A 33 -15.96 -7.18 -0.30
N TYR A 34 -16.80 -6.27 -0.81
CA TYR A 34 -16.84 -5.94 -2.22
C TYR A 34 -15.51 -5.42 -2.76
N TRP A 35 -14.86 -4.53 -2.02
CA TRP A 35 -13.53 -4.04 -2.37
C TRP A 35 -12.49 -5.16 -2.34
N TYR A 36 -12.48 -5.97 -1.27
CA TYR A 36 -11.49 -7.02 -1.09
C TYR A 36 -11.58 -8.03 -2.23
N ASP A 37 -12.78 -8.49 -2.58
CA ASP A 37 -13.02 -9.38 -3.72
C ASP A 37 -12.45 -8.83 -5.04
N LYS A 38 -12.64 -7.52 -5.28
CA LYS A 38 -12.11 -6.84 -6.48
C LYS A 38 -10.59 -6.74 -6.55
N VAL A 39 -9.91 -6.61 -5.41
CA VAL A 39 -8.45 -6.38 -5.39
C VAL A 39 -7.66 -7.65 -5.11
N ARG A 40 -8.30 -8.67 -4.54
CA ARG A 40 -7.67 -9.90 -4.06
C ARG A 40 -6.82 -10.61 -5.12
N ASN A 41 -7.29 -10.63 -6.36
CA ASN A 41 -6.63 -11.31 -7.48
C ASN A 41 -5.63 -10.41 -8.24
N LYS A 42 -5.50 -9.13 -7.87
CA LYS A 42 -4.51 -8.22 -8.46
C LYS A 42 -3.16 -8.43 -7.80
N LYS A 43 -2.08 -8.30 -8.57
CA LYS A 43 -0.73 -8.28 -8.00
C LYS A 43 -0.54 -7.04 -7.12
N ILE A 44 0.24 -7.16 -6.05
CA ILE A 44 0.49 -6.04 -5.13
C ILE A 44 1.08 -4.83 -5.87
N LYS A 45 1.94 -5.04 -6.88
CA LYS A 45 2.49 -3.95 -7.68
C LYS A 45 1.45 -3.15 -8.47
N ASP A 46 0.31 -3.76 -8.77
CA ASP A 46 -0.76 -3.18 -9.61
C ASP A 46 -1.90 -2.58 -8.75
N LEU A 47 -1.83 -2.71 -7.42
CA LEU A 47 -2.77 -2.07 -6.50
C LEU A 47 -2.61 -0.55 -6.53
N SER A 48 -3.71 0.19 -6.44
CA SER A 48 -3.63 1.65 -6.30
C SER A 48 -3.07 2.05 -4.93
N ASP A 49 -2.62 3.29 -4.78
CA ASP A 49 -2.18 3.79 -3.46
C ASP A 49 -3.33 3.76 -2.44
N GLY A 50 -4.56 3.96 -2.88
CA GLY A 50 -5.76 3.81 -2.04
C GLY A 50 -6.00 2.37 -1.58
N ASP A 51 -5.78 1.39 -2.46
CA ASP A 51 -5.88 -0.04 -2.13
C ASP A 51 -4.78 -0.44 -1.13
N LEU A 52 -3.53 -0.03 -1.37
CA LEU A 52 -2.42 -0.30 -0.45
C LEU A 52 -2.67 0.33 0.92
N ALA A 53 -3.11 1.59 0.97
CA ALA A 53 -3.45 2.26 2.21
C ALA A 53 -4.61 1.55 2.95
N ARG A 54 -5.58 1.02 2.21
CA ARG A 54 -6.69 0.24 2.80
C ARG A 54 -6.20 -1.11 3.32
N CYS A 55 -5.30 -1.80 2.63
CA CYS A 55 -4.66 -3.02 3.13
C CYS A 55 -3.95 -2.77 4.46
N ILE A 56 -3.23 -1.65 4.58
CA ILE A 56 -2.58 -1.26 5.85
C ILE A 56 -3.62 -1.03 6.96
N ARG A 57 -4.67 -0.26 6.69
CA ARG A 57 -5.72 0.03 7.69
C ARG A 57 -6.51 -1.19 8.14
N GLN A 58 -6.55 -2.25 7.34
CA GLN A 58 -7.26 -3.49 7.64
C GLN A 58 -6.32 -4.61 8.09
N ASP A 59 -5.03 -4.31 8.32
CA ASP A 59 -4.01 -5.28 8.74
C ASP A 59 -3.86 -6.50 7.78
N ILE A 60 -4.02 -6.25 6.48
CA ILE A 60 -3.96 -7.30 5.45
C ILE A 60 -2.50 -7.51 5.03
N PHE A 61 -1.91 -8.64 5.43
CA PHE A 61 -0.62 -9.15 4.95
C PHE A 61 0.51 -8.09 4.93
N LEU A 62 0.63 -7.33 6.02
CA LEU A 62 1.54 -6.17 6.10
C LEU A 62 2.99 -6.49 5.75
N GLU A 63 3.47 -7.69 6.06
CA GLU A 63 4.82 -8.16 5.72
C GLU A 63 5.10 -8.19 4.21
N TYR A 64 4.06 -8.29 3.38
CA TYR A 64 4.14 -8.21 1.92
C TYR A 64 3.84 -6.80 1.39
N ILE A 65 2.89 -6.10 2.01
CA ILE A 65 2.41 -4.77 1.58
C ILE A 65 3.41 -3.66 1.89
N ILE A 66 3.93 -3.60 3.13
CA ILE A 66 4.81 -2.51 3.60
C ILE A 66 6.06 -2.34 2.71
N PRO A 67 6.79 -3.40 2.33
CA PRO A 67 7.93 -3.27 1.42
C PRO A 67 7.63 -2.52 0.13
N VAL A 68 6.48 -2.80 -0.51
CA VAL A 68 6.09 -2.19 -1.78
C VAL A 68 5.69 -0.73 -1.59
N VAL A 69 5.00 -0.43 -0.48
CA VAL A 69 4.63 0.94 -0.12
C VAL A 69 5.88 1.80 0.12
N ILE A 70 6.87 1.29 0.85
CA ILE A 70 8.15 1.98 1.06
C ILE A 70 8.88 2.22 -0.27
N GLU A 71 8.89 1.24 -1.17
CA GLU A 71 9.49 1.38 -2.52
C GLU A 71 8.81 2.52 -3.30
N ARG A 72 7.47 2.59 -3.29
CA ARG A 72 6.70 3.66 -3.94
C ARG A 72 6.96 5.03 -3.33
N ILE A 73 6.98 5.13 -2.00
CA ILE A 73 7.27 6.39 -1.30
C ILE A 73 8.67 6.89 -1.68
N LYS A 74 9.68 6.01 -1.68
CA LYS A 74 11.05 6.38 -2.09
C LYS A 74 11.11 6.84 -3.54
N LYS A 75 10.42 6.16 -4.45
CA LYS A 75 10.34 6.56 -5.87
C LYS A 75 9.67 7.93 -6.04
N ASN A 76 8.58 8.19 -5.32
CA ASN A 76 7.88 9.47 -5.37
C ASN A 76 8.71 10.58 -4.74
N GLN A 77 9.44 10.32 -3.64
CA GLN A 77 10.37 11.27 -3.04
C GLN A 77 11.55 11.61 -3.96
N GLN A 78 12.02 10.66 -4.77
CA GLN A 78 13.05 10.94 -5.78
C GLN A 78 12.51 11.79 -6.95
N GLN A 79 11.21 11.74 -7.23
CA GLN A 79 10.58 12.65 -8.20
C GLN A 79 10.34 14.06 -7.61
N VAL A 80 10.08 14.15 -6.30
CA VAL A 80 9.98 15.42 -5.56
C VAL A 80 11.38 15.84 -5.08
N ASN A 81 12.21 16.33 -6.00
CA ASN A 81 13.51 16.89 -5.65
C ASN A 81 13.35 18.02 -4.60
N TYR A 82 14.04 17.84 -3.46
CA TYR A 82 14.23 18.73 -2.29
C TYR A 82 13.07 18.82 -1.27
N MET A 83 13.12 17.97 -0.25
CA MET A 83 12.39 18.18 1.02
C MET A 83 13.40 18.44 2.15
N LYS A 84 13.52 19.69 2.62
CA LYS A 84 14.24 20.00 3.87
C LYS A 84 13.26 19.86 5.05
N VAL A 85 13.56 18.94 5.96
CA VAL A 85 12.80 18.74 7.20
C VAL A 85 13.52 19.49 8.32
N ASN A 86 12.85 20.49 8.91
CA ASN A 86 13.32 21.16 10.12
C ASN A 86 12.56 20.60 11.33
N PHE A 87 13.30 20.09 12.30
CA PHE A 87 12.75 19.60 13.56
C PHE A 87 12.63 20.77 14.54
N SER A 88 11.39 21.10 14.93
CA SER A 88 11.10 21.93 16.10
C SER A 88 10.39 21.08 17.14
N LYS A 89 10.78 21.23 18.41
CA LYS A 89 10.56 20.30 19.52
C LYS A 89 9.11 19.91 19.83
N ASN A 90 8.10 20.58 19.25
CA ASN A 90 6.70 20.33 19.65
C ASN A 90 5.70 20.04 18.52
N TYR A 91 5.99 20.24 17.23
CA TYR A 91 5.08 19.84 16.15
C TYR A 91 5.84 19.59 14.83
N LEU A 92 5.54 18.48 14.14
CA LEU A 92 5.97 18.24 12.77
C LEU A 92 5.18 19.16 11.82
N ARG A 93 5.78 20.27 11.37
CA ARG A 93 5.26 21.06 10.24
C ARG A 93 5.94 20.63 8.94
N LEU A 94 5.16 20.09 8.00
CA LEU A 94 5.57 19.88 6.62
C LEU A 94 5.27 21.15 5.80
N ASN A 95 6.32 21.88 5.42
CA ASN A 95 6.19 22.97 4.46
C ASN A 95 6.60 22.45 3.07
N LEU A 96 5.66 22.39 2.13
CA LEU A 96 5.91 22.10 0.72
C LEU A 96 6.33 23.39 0.01
N TYR A 97 7.58 23.46 -0.45
CA TYR A 97 8.03 24.51 -1.37
C TYR A 97 8.16 23.93 -2.77
N ILE A 98 7.31 24.37 -3.69
CA ILE A 98 7.44 24.07 -5.12
C ILE A 98 8.30 25.17 -5.74
N GLY A 99 9.60 24.91 -5.89
CA GLY A 99 10.51 25.80 -6.60
C GLY A 99 11.26 25.03 -7.69
N LYS A 100 11.29 25.57 -8.92
CA LYS A 100 12.25 25.16 -9.94
C LYS A 100 13.59 25.84 -9.62
N LYS A 101 14.67 25.06 -9.55
CA LYS A 101 16.03 25.58 -9.37
C LYS A 101 16.46 26.32 -10.65
N PRO A 102 17.15 27.47 -10.56
CA PRO A 102 17.84 28.09 -11.71
C PRO A 102 18.95 27.20 -12.26
#